data_AF-A0A2A7A6P0-F1
#
_entry.id   AF-A0A2A7A6P0-F1
#
_cell.length_a   1.000
_cell.length_b   1.000
_cell.length_c   1.000
_cell.angle_alpha   90.00
_cell.angle_beta   90.00
_cell.angle_gamma   90.00
#
_symmetry.space_group_name_H-M   'P 1'
#
loop_
_entity.id
_entity.type
_entity.pdbx_description
1 polymer ?
#
loop_
_entity_poly.entity_id
_entity_poly.type
_entity_poly.pdbx_seq_one_letter_code
_entity_poly.pdbx_strand_id
1 'polypeptide(L)'
;MNRKISLGMAVTIVILAMTVTFSITMLIAMRLFDSTVNSVKEKESMYNKIAEVDRYVRSNDYYTIDETTLYDRLTAGYLLGTGDKYARYYTANAYTELMNIQSGKILGIGVELGIDQTGYAKVTRVYDGSPAQEAGIAVGDYITTVGDTDVKSLSGADAVYKALQGEAGTTVTVTWLDSSAASKTAELTHSGYTSTTVDYQLLDNVGYIRIRQFDGTTPSELDYALRTLTANGAASLVFDLRDNGGGILEDAVNCIDLIAPEGTVAYAEDKNGNRTVIGSSDAESAVSLPMVCLVNGNTASAAELFAATLRTMNGARLVGTTTMGKGTIQSSPQRLSDGSAVVITVAKLVCGDGSCFDGTGLTVDVERALSAEEATNFYDYTPQTDPQVQRAVSAAQQLSGTTTLAGASSAAAADSAASSAAAEDTAPAETAEGEPAEGETAASEPETAASAAE
;
A
#
# COMPACT_ATOMS: atom_id res chain seq x y z
N MET A 1 -9.87 58.74 -47.82
CA MET A 1 -10.62 59.58 -46.86
C MET A 1 -9.89 59.55 -45.52
N ASN A 2 -8.97 60.49 -45.28
CA ASN A 2 -8.28 60.58 -43.99
C ASN A 2 -9.13 61.41 -43.03
N ARG A 3 -9.87 60.74 -42.14
CA ARG A 3 -10.53 61.44 -41.03
C ARG A 3 -9.45 61.96 -40.09
N LYS A 4 -9.20 63.28 -40.12
CA LYS A 4 -8.29 63.95 -39.18
C LYS A 4 -8.95 63.90 -37.79
N ILE A 5 -8.35 63.16 -36.85
CA ILE A 5 -8.76 63.19 -35.45
C ILE A 5 -8.43 64.58 -34.91
N SER A 6 -9.41 65.28 -34.32
CA SER A 6 -9.14 66.57 -33.71
C SER A 6 -8.26 66.39 -32.47
N LEU A 7 -7.40 67.37 -32.18
CA LEU A 7 -6.54 67.33 -31.00
C LEU A 7 -7.34 67.06 -29.71
N GLY A 8 -8.53 67.66 -29.57
CA GLY A 8 -9.42 67.43 -28.44
C GLY A 8 -9.93 65.99 -28.34
N MET A 9 -10.21 65.34 -29.47
CA MET A 9 -10.65 63.94 -29.51
C MET A 9 -9.51 62.96 -29.22
N ALA A 10 -8.30 63.27 -29.67
CA ALA A 10 -7.11 62.49 -29.33
C ALA A 10 -6.81 62.56 -27.82
N VAL A 11 -6.90 63.75 -27.22
CA VAL A 11 -6.69 63.95 -25.78
C VAL A 11 -7.74 63.21 -24.95
N THR A 12 -9.03 63.25 -25.33
CA THR A 12 -10.06 62.51 -24.59
C THR A 12 -9.90 60.99 -24.69
N ILE A 13 -9.50 60.45 -25.84
CA ILE A 13 -9.23 59.01 -25.98
C ILE A 13 -8.05 58.59 -25.09
N VAL A 14 -6.98 59.39 -25.03
CA VAL A 14 -5.83 59.11 -24.16
C VAL A 14 -6.23 59.13 -22.69
N ILE A 15 -6.97 60.15 -22.25
CA ILE A 15 -7.45 60.24 -20.86
C ILE A 15 -8.37 59.06 -20.52
N LEU A 16 -9.28 58.70 -21.43
CA LEU A 16 -10.18 57.56 -21.25
C LEU A 16 -9.37 56.26 -21.13
N ALA A 17 -8.41 56.03 -22.03
CA ALA A 17 -7.55 54.86 -22.00
C ALA A 17 -6.75 54.79 -20.69
N MET A 18 -6.14 55.89 -20.26
CA MET A 18 -5.41 55.95 -18.98
C MET A 18 -6.32 55.67 -17.78
N THR A 19 -7.54 56.20 -17.78
CA THR A 19 -8.51 55.99 -16.70
C THR A 19 -8.98 54.54 -16.64
N VAL A 20 -9.27 53.95 -17.82
CA VAL A 20 -9.68 52.55 -17.92
C VAL A 20 -8.54 51.62 -17.51
N THR A 21 -7.32 51.85 -17.99
CA THR A 21 -6.15 51.06 -17.59
C THR A 21 -5.91 51.19 -16.09
N PHE A 22 -5.90 52.41 -15.53
CA PHE A 22 -5.74 52.60 -14.09
C PHE A 22 -6.83 51.88 -13.28
N SER A 23 -8.09 51.98 -13.70
CA SER A 23 -9.21 51.34 -13.00
C SER A 23 -9.12 49.82 -13.05
N ILE A 24 -8.75 49.24 -14.20
CA ILE A 24 -8.55 47.80 -14.36
C ILE A 24 -7.36 47.33 -13.53
N THR A 25 -6.22 48.04 -13.60
CA THR A 25 -5.03 47.70 -12.81
C THR A 25 -5.31 47.82 -11.32
N MET A 26 -6.02 48.86 -10.86
CA MET A 26 -6.43 49.03 -9.47
C MET A 26 -7.35 47.91 -9.01
N LEU A 27 -8.34 47.51 -9.82
CA LEU A 27 -9.24 46.40 -9.51
C LEU A 27 -8.48 45.07 -9.38
N ILE A 28 -7.56 44.79 -10.31
CA ILE A 28 -6.74 43.57 -10.26
C ILE A 28 -5.82 43.61 -9.03
N ALA A 29 -5.18 44.76 -8.76
CA ALA A 29 -4.31 44.93 -7.60
C ALA A 29 -5.08 44.76 -6.28
N MET A 30 -6.28 45.33 -6.14
CA MET A 30 -7.13 45.16 -4.96
C MET A 30 -7.55 43.70 -4.80
N ARG A 31 -7.94 43.01 -5.88
CA ARG A 31 -8.28 41.57 -5.81
C ARG A 31 -7.08 40.70 -5.40
N LEU A 32 -5.89 40.99 -5.91
CA LEU A 32 -4.66 40.29 -5.52
C LEU A 32 -4.29 40.58 -4.06
N PHE A 33 -4.42 41.84 -3.62
CA PHE A 33 -4.18 42.26 -2.26
C PHE A 33 -5.16 41.60 -1.28
N ASP A 34 -6.46 41.64 -1.54
CA ASP A 34 -7.48 41.03 -0.69
C ASP A 34 -7.31 39.51 -0.58
N SER A 35 -7.00 38.84 -1.69
CA SER A 35 -6.68 37.40 -1.70
C SER A 35 -5.46 37.09 -0.82
N THR A 36 -4.39 37.89 -0.96
CA THR A 36 -3.16 37.72 -0.16
C THR A 36 -3.43 37.99 1.32
N VAL A 37 -4.11 39.08 1.67
CA VAL A 37 -4.39 39.47 3.06
C VAL A 37 -5.33 38.48 3.75
N ASN A 38 -6.37 37.99 3.08
CA ASN A 38 -7.26 36.97 3.65
C ASN A 38 -6.49 35.68 3.95
N SER A 39 -5.63 35.25 3.03
CA SER A 39 -4.76 34.08 3.26
C SER A 39 -3.79 34.26 4.43
N VAL A 40 -3.32 35.50 4.67
CA VAL A 40 -2.46 35.83 5.82
C VAL A 40 -3.27 35.80 7.12
N LYS A 41 -4.47 36.39 7.16
CA LYS A 41 -5.34 36.41 8.34
C LYS A 41 -5.80 35.01 8.76
N GLU A 42 -6.14 34.14 7.81
CA GLU A 42 -6.53 32.76 8.09
C GLU A 42 -5.35 31.97 8.69
N LYS A 43 -4.15 32.10 8.11
CA LYS A 43 -2.94 31.50 8.65
C LYS A 43 -2.58 32.06 10.03
N GLU A 44 -2.70 33.38 10.21
CA GLU A 44 -2.48 34.06 11.48
C GLU A 44 -3.44 33.54 12.57
N SER A 45 -4.73 33.33 12.26
CA SER A 45 -5.71 32.75 13.18
C SER A 45 -5.31 31.34 13.65
N MET A 46 -4.85 30.48 12.74
CA MET A 46 -4.36 29.14 13.08
C MET A 46 -3.16 29.22 14.05
N TYR A 47 -2.14 30.03 13.73
CA TYR A 47 -0.97 30.18 14.59
C TYR A 47 -1.32 30.81 15.95
N ASN A 48 -2.23 31.78 15.98
CA ASN A 48 -2.71 32.39 17.21
C ASN A 48 -3.40 31.37 18.12
N LYS A 49 -4.26 30.52 17.54
CA LYS A 49 -4.92 29.43 18.28
C LYS A 49 -3.91 28.45 18.86
N ILE A 50 -2.92 28.02 18.07
CA ILE A 50 -1.85 27.12 18.55
C ILE A 50 -1.05 27.80 19.67
N ALA A 51 -0.71 29.09 19.52
CA ALA A 51 0.02 29.84 20.54
C ALA A 51 -0.78 30.03 21.84
N GLU A 52 -2.10 30.18 21.77
CA GLU A 52 -2.98 30.23 22.93
C GLU A 52 -3.01 28.90 23.68
N VAL A 53 -3.14 27.79 22.94
CA VAL A 53 -3.09 26.43 23.49
C VAL A 53 -1.74 26.16 24.14
N ASP A 54 -0.64 26.41 23.42
CA ASP A 54 0.73 26.19 23.91
C ASP A 54 1.00 26.97 25.21
N ARG A 55 0.60 28.25 25.27
CA ARG A 55 0.71 29.08 26.48
C ARG A 55 -0.04 28.48 27.66
N TYR A 56 -1.28 28.04 27.44
CA TYR A 56 -2.10 27.43 28.49
C TYR A 56 -1.49 26.11 28.97
N VAL A 57 -1.14 25.21 28.05
CA VAL A 57 -0.57 23.89 28.37
C VAL A 57 0.74 24.07 29.14
N ARG A 58 1.69 24.87 28.64
CA ARG A 58 2.98 25.09 29.34
C ARG A 58 2.84 25.71 30.73
N SER A 59 1.80 26.50 30.96
CA SER A 59 1.58 27.15 32.26
C SER A 59 0.87 26.25 33.27
N ASN A 60 0.18 25.20 32.81
CA ASN A 60 -0.75 24.43 33.65
C ASN A 60 -0.52 22.91 33.61
N ASP A 61 0.25 22.40 32.65
CA ASP A 61 0.51 20.96 32.54
C ASP A 61 1.31 20.48 33.75
N TYR A 62 0.90 19.33 34.26
CA TYR A 62 1.54 18.69 35.40
C TYR A 62 2.82 17.95 34.98
N TYR A 63 2.86 17.48 33.73
CA TYR A 63 3.98 16.70 33.20
C TYR A 63 5.05 17.58 32.56
N THR A 64 6.25 17.01 32.39
CA THR A 64 7.31 17.66 31.61
C THR A 64 7.03 17.47 30.12
N ILE A 65 7.06 18.56 29.37
CA ILE A 65 6.88 18.55 27.92
C ILE A 65 8.21 18.19 27.26
N ASP A 66 8.22 17.10 26.50
CA ASP A 66 9.30 16.77 25.57
C ASP A 66 9.06 17.51 24.24
N GLU A 67 9.92 18.48 23.93
CA GLU A 67 9.77 19.33 22.75
C GLU A 67 9.85 18.54 21.45
N THR A 68 10.73 17.53 21.38
CA THR A 68 10.88 16.69 20.18
C THR A 68 9.60 15.93 19.91
N THR A 69 9.05 15.28 20.94
CA THR A 69 7.79 14.54 20.85
C THR A 69 6.62 15.48 20.52
N LEU A 70 6.59 16.68 21.11
CA LEU A 70 5.55 17.68 20.82
C LEU A 70 5.58 18.11 19.35
N TYR A 71 6.76 18.44 18.80
CA TYR A 71 6.90 18.88 17.41
C TYR A 71 6.57 17.77 16.41
N ASP A 72 7.03 16.55 16.68
CA ASP A 72 6.70 15.37 15.87
C ASP A 72 5.18 15.16 15.81
N ARG A 73 4.50 15.18 16.98
CA ARG A 73 3.06 14.98 17.07
C ARG A 73 2.25 16.14 16.49
N LEU A 74 2.71 17.38 16.65
CA LEU A 74 2.07 18.55 16.06
C LEU A 74 2.12 18.49 14.52
N THR A 75 3.26 18.07 13.97
CA THR A 75 3.45 17.92 12.51
C THR A 75 2.61 16.76 11.96
N ALA A 76 2.60 15.61 12.63
CA ALA A 76 1.71 14.51 12.30
C ALA A 76 0.22 14.93 12.38
N GLY A 77 -0.15 15.68 13.42
CA GLY A 77 -1.50 16.22 13.61
C GLY A 77 -1.90 17.23 12.52
N TYR A 78 -0.97 18.06 12.05
CA TYR A 78 -1.20 18.95 10.92
C TYR A 78 -1.56 18.16 9.66
N LEU A 79 -0.80 17.12 9.34
CA LEU A 79 -1.08 16.25 8.19
C LEU A 79 -2.42 15.53 8.33
N LEU A 80 -2.73 15.01 9.52
CA LEU A 80 -4.03 14.40 9.81
C LEU A 80 -5.18 15.40 9.55
N GLY A 81 -5.01 16.64 9.98
CA GLY A 81 -5.97 17.72 9.76
C GLY A 81 -6.20 18.11 8.30
N THR A 82 -5.31 17.72 7.37
CA THR A 82 -5.51 17.94 5.93
C THR A 82 -6.58 17.03 5.32
N GLY A 83 -6.93 15.93 6.00
CA GLY A 83 -7.86 14.92 5.48
C GLY A 83 -7.24 13.97 4.45
N ASP A 84 -5.96 14.14 4.09
CA ASP A 84 -5.25 13.18 3.25
C ASP A 84 -4.94 11.91 4.05
N LYS A 85 -5.74 10.85 3.83
CA LYS A 85 -5.58 9.55 4.49
C LYS A 85 -4.21 8.89 4.26
N TYR A 86 -3.47 9.30 3.22
CA TYR A 86 -2.16 8.76 2.90
C TYR A 86 -1.01 9.71 3.28
N ALA A 87 -1.29 10.94 3.70
CA ALA A 87 -0.23 11.85 4.17
C ALA A 87 0.48 11.26 5.39
N ARG A 88 1.81 11.34 5.42
CA ARG A 88 2.64 10.80 6.49
C ARG A 88 3.75 11.78 6.87
N TYR A 89 3.97 11.87 8.18
CA TYR A 89 5.15 12.48 8.76
C TYR A 89 6.10 11.37 9.18
N TYR A 90 7.37 11.51 8.82
CA TYR A 90 8.45 10.65 9.26
C TYR A 90 9.37 11.47 10.16
N THR A 91 9.62 10.98 11.37
CA THR A 91 10.71 11.52 12.21
C THR A 91 12.05 11.35 11.48
N ALA A 92 13.10 12.06 11.90
CA ALA A 92 14.41 11.94 11.27
C ALA A 92 14.93 10.50 11.22
N ASN A 93 14.71 9.73 12.29
CA ASN A 93 15.09 8.32 12.36
C ASN A 93 14.24 7.46 11.42
N ALA A 94 12.91 7.61 11.45
CA ALA A 94 12.01 6.86 10.58
C ALA A 94 12.25 7.17 9.09
N TYR A 95 12.59 8.40 8.76
CA TYR A 95 12.94 8.78 7.40
C TYR A 95 14.26 8.15 6.95
N THR A 96 15.27 8.11 7.83
CA THR A 96 16.55 7.43 7.54
C THR A 96 16.34 5.94 7.31
N GLU A 97 15.51 5.28 8.12
CA GLU A 97 15.13 3.88 7.97
C GLU A 97 14.42 3.63 6.63
N LEU A 98 13.46 4.49 6.25
CA LEU A 98 12.77 4.42 4.96
C LEU A 98 13.77 4.46 3.78
N MET A 99 14.74 5.38 3.82
CA MET A 99 15.76 5.50 2.75
C MET A 99 16.68 4.27 2.68
N ASN A 100 17.01 3.67 3.82
CA ASN A 100 17.81 2.45 3.88
C ASN A 100 17.06 1.26 3.26
N ILE A 101 15.79 1.08 3.62
CA ILE A 101 14.91 0.04 3.04
C ILE A 101 14.80 0.21 1.52
N GLN A 102 14.53 1.42 1.05
CA GLN A 102 14.44 1.71 -0.39
C GLN A 102 15.76 1.49 -1.16
N SER A 103 16.89 1.48 -0.46
CA SER A 103 18.20 1.18 -1.03
C SER A 103 18.58 -0.31 -0.95
N GLY A 104 17.66 -1.19 -0.50
CA GLY A 104 17.91 -2.62 -0.29
C GLY A 104 18.84 -2.94 0.89
N LYS A 105 19.17 -1.94 1.71
CA LYS A 105 20.09 -2.08 2.85
C LYS A 105 19.26 -2.15 4.12
N ILE A 106 18.97 -3.36 4.57
CA ILE A 106 18.26 -3.55 5.83
C ILE A 106 19.28 -3.75 6.94
N LEU A 107 19.05 -3.08 8.07
CA LEU A 107 19.75 -3.30 9.31
C LEU A 107 18.88 -4.20 10.20
N GLY A 108 19.49 -5.15 10.91
CA GLY A 108 18.77 -6.00 11.84
C GLY A 108 19.43 -7.36 11.98
N ILE A 109 18.64 -8.36 12.33
CA ILE A 109 19.12 -9.75 12.42
C ILE A 109 18.81 -10.61 11.18
N GLY A 110 17.95 -10.15 10.26
CA GLY A 110 17.68 -10.84 9.00
C GLY A 110 16.67 -11.97 9.05
N VAL A 111 15.50 -11.73 9.66
CA VAL A 111 14.34 -12.64 9.62
C VAL A 111 13.07 -11.92 9.18
N GLU A 112 12.19 -12.65 8.50
CA GLU A 112 10.75 -12.31 8.40
C GLU A 112 9.96 -13.23 9.34
N LEU A 113 8.89 -12.69 9.90
CA LEU A 113 8.13 -13.34 10.96
C LEU A 113 6.64 -13.32 10.67
N GLY A 114 5.96 -14.39 11.07
CA GLY A 114 4.51 -14.47 11.20
C GLY A 114 4.13 -14.82 12.63
N ILE A 115 3.01 -14.28 13.13
CA ILE A 115 2.43 -14.75 14.40
C ILE A 115 1.31 -15.73 14.05
N ASP A 116 1.43 -16.95 14.54
CA ASP A 116 0.39 -17.97 14.41
C ASP A 116 -0.36 -18.16 15.74
N GLN A 117 -1.21 -19.19 15.81
CA GLN A 117 -2.04 -19.47 16.98
C GLN A 117 -1.24 -19.80 18.25
N THR A 118 0.05 -20.14 18.14
CA THR A 118 0.90 -20.37 19.31
C THR A 118 1.16 -19.08 20.09
N GLY A 119 1.00 -17.92 19.43
CA GLY A 119 1.35 -16.60 19.96
C GLY A 119 2.84 -16.27 19.89
N TYR A 120 3.68 -17.21 19.41
CA TYR A 120 5.10 -16.95 19.15
C TYR A 120 5.33 -16.54 17.70
N ALA A 121 6.49 -15.94 17.44
CA ALA A 121 6.86 -15.47 16.11
C ALA A 121 7.53 -16.59 15.33
N LYS A 122 6.80 -17.16 14.38
CA LYS A 122 7.31 -18.16 13.45
C LYS A 122 8.16 -17.48 12.39
N VAL A 123 9.37 -17.99 12.18
CA VAL A 123 10.29 -17.54 11.14
C VAL A 123 9.79 -18.01 9.78
N THR A 124 9.44 -17.06 8.93
CA THR A 124 8.93 -17.32 7.57
C THR A 124 10.02 -17.14 6.52
N ARG A 125 11.09 -16.40 6.85
CA ARG A 125 12.27 -16.20 6.00
C ARG A 125 13.50 -15.93 6.85
N VAL A 126 14.66 -16.35 6.35
CA VAL A 126 15.97 -15.98 6.87
C VAL A 126 16.79 -15.45 5.70
N TYR A 127 17.38 -14.27 5.86
CA TYR A 127 18.17 -13.63 4.81
C TYR A 127 19.59 -14.21 4.75
N ASP A 128 20.13 -14.36 3.53
CA ASP A 128 21.50 -14.83 3.33
C ASP A 128 22.53 -13.82 3.85
N GLY A 129 23.59 -14.33 4.49
CA GLY A 129 24.62 -13.52 5.12
C GLY A 129 24.15 -12.70 6.33
N SER A 130 22.96 -13.01 6.86
CA SER A 130 22.42 -12.33 8.03
C SER A 130 22.87 -12.94 9.36
N PRO A 131 22.84 -12.16 10.46
CA PRO A 131 23.11 -12.67 11.81
C PRO A 131 22.24 -13.88 12.20
N ALA A 132 20.98 -13.92 11.76
CA ALA A 132 20.08 -15.03 12.02
C ALA A 132 20.52 -16.31 11.30
N GLN A 133 20.97 -16.20 10.04
CA GLN A 133 21.52 -17.34 9.31
C GLN A 133 22.79 -17.87 10.00
N GLU A 134 23.69 -16.97 10.41
CA GLU A 134 24.93 -17.34 11.13
C GLU A 134 24.64 -18.02 12.47
N ALA A 135 23.58 -17.59 13.18
CA ALA A 135 23.12 -18.20 14.42
C ALA A 135 22.42 -19.56 14.21
N GLY A 136 22.15 -19.95 12.96
CA GLY A 136 21.47 -21.20 12.62
C GLY A 136 19.95 -21.16 12.84
N ILE A 137 19.35 -19.96 12.84
CA ILE A 137 17.90 -19.79 12.76
C ILE A 137 17.46 -20.23 11.36
N ALA A 138 16.38 -21.02 11.29
CA ALA A 138 15.85 -21.53 10.05
C ALA A 138 14.35 -21.17 9.88
N VAL A 139 13.88 -21.23 8.63
CA VAL A 139 12.44 -21.13 8.34
C VAL A 139 11.70 -22.25 9.07
N GLY A 140 10.63 -21.90 9.78
CA GLY A 140 9.85 -22.81 10.62
C GLY A 140 10.21 -22.75 12.10
N ASP A 141 11.34 -22.13 12.47
CA ASP A 141 11.68 -21.91 13.88
C ASP A 141 10.72 -20.91 14.53
N TYR A 142 10.58 -20.98 15.86
CA TYR A 142 9.72 -20.07 16.63
C TYR A 142 10.56 -19.21 17.57
N ILE A 143 10.61 -17.90 17.34
CA ILE A 143 11.21 -16.95 18.27
C ILE A 143 10.26 -16.78 19.47
N THR A 144 10.77 -17.10 20.66
CA THR A 144 10.00 -17.07 21.91
C THR A 144 10.39 -15.89 22.79
N THR A 145 11.62 -15.40 22.69
CA THR A 145 12.11 -14.31 23.56
C THR A 145 13.10 -13.42 22.81
N VAL A 146 12.98 -12.12 23.02
CA VAL A 146 13.90 -11.09 22.51
C VAL A 146 14.38 -10.23 23.67
N GLY A 147 15.68 -10.30 23.98
CA GLY A 147 16.25 -9.80 25.23
C GLY A 147 15.59 -10.50 26.42
N ASP A 148 15.02 -9.70 27.32
CA ASP A 148 14.24 -10.18 28.47
C ASP A 148 12.72 -10.23 28.19
N THR A 149 12.29 -9.94 26.96
CA THR A 149 10.88 -9.81 26.61
C THR A 149 10.35 -11.09 25.98
N ASP A 150 9.32 -11.67 26.60
CA ASP A 150 8.54 -12.77 26.00
C ASP A 150 7.79 -12.24 24.77
N VAL A 151 7.94 -12.91 23.64
CA VAL A 151 7.26 -12.55 22.39
C VAL A 151 5.74 -12.50 22.55
N LYS A 152 5.15 -13.33 23.41
CA LYS A 152 3.71 -13.33 23.68
C LYS A 152 3.21 -12.07 24.36
N SER A 153 4.10 -11.32 25.00
CA SER A 153 3.76 -10.03 25.60
C SER A 153 3.76 -8.88 24.58
N LEU A 154 4.25 -9.14 23.36
CA LEU A 154 4.31 -8.16 22.28
C LEU A 154 3.05 -8.23 21.41
N SER A 155 2.55 -7.06 21.00
CA SER A 155 1.33 -6.91 20.21
C SER A 155 1.55 -7.25 18.73
N GLY A 156 1.77 -8.53 18.42
CA GLY A 156 1.87 -9.03 17.04
C GLY A 156 3.26 -8.94 16.41
N ALA A 157 3.35 -9.33 15.13
CA ALA A 157 4.62 -9.49 14.41
C ALA A 157 5.43 -8.18 14.33
N ASP A 158 4.76 -7.04 14.12
CA ASP A 158 5.42 -5.74 14.02
C ASP A 158 6.14 -5.33 15.32
N ALA A 159 5.56 -5.67 16.47
CA ALA A 159 6.18 -5.39 17.76
C ALA A 159 7.41 -6.27 17.98
N VAL A 160 7.35 -7.55 17.56
CA VAL A 160 8.50 -8.46 17.60
C VAL A 160 9.59 -7.99 16.64
N TYR A 161 9.22 -7.60 15.41
CA TYR A 161 10.15 -7.06 14.43
C TYR A 161 10.88 -5.83 14.98
N LYS A 162 10.15 -4.87 15.57
CA LYS A 162 10.75 -3.70 16.22
C LYS A 162 11.67 -4.06 17.39
N ALA A 163 11.35 -5.08 18.17
CA ALA A 163 12.19 -5.53 19.27
C ALA A 163 13.50 -6.20 18.77
N LEU A 164 13.48 -6.77 17.57
CA LEU A 164 14.64 -7.37 16.88
C LEU A 164 15.47 -6.36 16.09
N GLN A 165 15.04 -5.10 16.06
CA GLN A 165 15.76 -4.00 15.44
C GLN A 165 16.68 -3.33 16.46
N GLY A 166 17.79 -2.78 15.98
CA GLY A 166 18.75 -2.08 16.82
C GLY A 166 19.82 -1.37 16.01
N GLU A 167 20.57 -0.49 16.68
CA GLU A 167 21.66 0.24 16.03
C GLU A 167 22.77 -0.71 15.56
N ALA A 168 23.42 -0.36 14.45
CA ALA A 168 24.44 -1.21 13.84
C ALA A 168 25.59 -1.49 14.81
N GLY A 169 25.95 -2.75 14.97
CA GLY A 169 27.00 -3.21 15.87
C GLY A 169 26.56 -3.42 17.32
N THR A 170 25.31 -3.09 17.68
CA THR A 170 24.72 -3.50 18.96
C THR A 170 24.27 -4.97 18.89
N THR A 171 24.01 -5.59 20.04
CA THR A 171 23.56 -6.99 20.11
C THR A 171 22.15 -7.12 20.68
N VAL A 172 21.48 -8.20 20.30
CA VAL A 172 20.21 -8.65 20.89
C VAL A 172 20.29 -10.13 21.20
N THR A 173 19.89 -10.53 22.40
CA THR A 173 19.77 -11.95 22.75
C THR A 173 18.44 -12.48 22.23
N VAL A 174 18.48 -13.55 21.44
CA VAL A 174 17.26 -14.17 20.87
C VAL A 174 17.21 -15.61 21.34
N THR A 175 16.04 -16.02 21.84
CA THR A 175 15.73 -17.43 22.14
C THR A 175 14.66 -17.92 21.18
N TRP A 176 14.90 -19.09 20.60
CA TRP A 176 13.98 -19.74 19.67
C TRP A 176 13.87 -21.24 19.91
N LEU A 177 12.77 -21.81 19.44
CA LEU A 177 12.55 -23.25 19.32
C LEU A 177 12.79 -23.66 17.87
N ASP A 178 13.63 -24.67 17.67
CA ASP A 178 13.81 -25.25 16.34
C ASP A 178 12.69 -26.26 15.97
N SER A 179 12.74 -26.77 14.75
CA SER A 179 11.79 -27.81 14.27
C SER A 179 11.69 -29.07 15.13
N SER A 180 12.66 -29.35 16.01
CA SER A 180 12.63 -30.46 16.97
C SER A 180 12.08 -30.06 18.36
N ALA A 181 11.57 -28.83 18.47
CA ALA A 181 11.20 -28.16 19.71
C ALA A 181 12.36 -28.00 20.72
N ALA A 182 13.61 -28.03 20.23
CA ALA A 182 14.77 -27.76 21.07
C ALA A 182 14.96 -26.24 21.22
N SER A 183 15.14 -25.80 22.46
CA SER A 183 15.40 -24.38 22.75
C SER A 183 16.87 -24.04 22.50
N LYS A 184 17.09 -22.98 21.73
CA LYS A 184 18.39 -22.37 21.45
C LYS A 184 18.35 -20.90 21.83
N THR A 185 19.48 -20.40 22.32
CA THR A 185 19.68 -18.99 22.63
C THR A 185 21.01 -18.55 22.08
N ALA A 186 21.02 -17.41 21.40
CA ALA A 186 22.24 -16.78 20.91
C ALA A 186 22.16 -15.27 21.06
N GLU A 187 23.32 -14.64 21.18
CA GLU A 187 23.48 -13.20 21.04
C GLU A 187 23.76 -12.88 19.56
N LEU A 188 22.87 -12.13 18.93
CA LEU A 188 22.96 -11.75 17.52
C LEU A 188 23.38 -10.28 17.44
N THR A 189 24.32 -9.98 16.55
CA THR A 189 24.75 -8.60 16.30
C THR A 189 23.86 -7.98 15.22
N HIS A 190 23.33 -6.78 15.43
CA HIS A 190 22.63 -6.03 14.39
C HIS A 190 23.63 -5.62 13.31
N SER A 191 23.48 -6.16 12.10
CA SER A 191 24.34 -5.85 10.96
C SER A 191 23.52 -5.59 9.70
N GLY A 192 24.16 -4.97 8.71
CA GLY A 192 23.56 -4.83 7.40
C GLY A 192 23.52 -6.17 6.67
N TYR A 193 22.39 -6.50 6.07
CA TYR A 193 22.25 -7.61 5.13
C TYR A 193 21.49 -7.14 3.88
N THR A 194 21.66 -7.87 2.79
CA THR A 194 20.96 -7.57 1.54
C THR A 194 19.60 -8.26 1.59
N SER A 195 18.53 -7.50 1.44
CA SER A 195 17.21 -8.05 1.18
C SER A 195 17.03 -8.24 -0.32
N THR A 196 16.38 -9.33 -0.72
CA THR A 196 15.84 -9.45 -2.07
C THR A 196 14.33 -9.27 -2.05
N THR A 197 13.83 -8.54 -3.04
CA THR A 197 12.42 -8.26 -3.23
C THR A 197 11.72 -9.33 -4.09
N VAL A 198 12.50 -10.06 -4.89
CA VAL A 198 12.01 -11.13 -5.78
C VAL A 198 12.50 -12.50 -5.30
N ASP A 199 11.55 -13.40 -5.00
CA ASP A 199 11.82 -14.84 -4.94
C ASP A 199 11.23 -15.51 -6.19
N TYR A 200 11.88 -16.56 -6.69
CA TYR A 200 11.37 -17.27 -7.85
C TYR A 200 11.70 -18.76 -7.80
N GLN A 201 10.84 -19.58 -8.41
CA GLN A 201 11.07 -21.01 -8.58
C GLN A 201 10.20 -21.57 -9.70
N LEU A 202 10.60 -22.70 -10.27
CA LEU A 202 9.78 -23.43 -11.23
C LEU A 202 8.86 -24.39 -10.47
N LEU A 203 7.55 -24.18 -10.59
CA LEU A 203 6.51 -25.08 -10.08
C LEU A 203 5.96 -25.89 -11.25
N ASP A 204 6.43 -27.13 -11.39
CA ASP A 204 6.25 -27.97 -12.59
C ASP A 204 6.79 -27.29 -13.86
N ASN A 205 5.91 -26.69 -14.66
CA ASN A 205 6.24 -25.91 -15.85
C ASN A 205 5.81 -24.44 -15.74
N VAL A 206 5.43 -23.98 -14.55
CA VAL A 206 5.01 -22.60 -14.28
C VAL A 206 6.14 -21.87 -13.56
N GLY A 207 6.61 -20.77 -14.13
CA GLY A 207 7.53 -19.86 -13.45
C GLY A 207 6.78 -19.07 -12.37
N TYR A 208 7.00 -19.41 -11.11
CA TYR A 208 6.45 -18.67 -9.98
C TYR A 208 7.44 -17.59 -9.55
N ILE A 209 6.98 -16.35 -9.48
CA ILE A 209 7.76 -15.17 -9.12
C ILE A 209 6.97 -14.41 -8.05
N ARG A 210 7.52 -14.30 -6.84
CA ARG A 210 6.93 -13.48 -5.77
C ARG A 210 7.65 -12.15 -5.68
N ILE A 211 6.92 -11.05 -5.84
CA ILE A 211 7.44 -9.69 -5.71
C ILE A 211 6.88 -9.10 -4.42
N ARG A 212 7.73 -8.90 -3.41
CA ARG A 212 7.30 -8.41 -2.09
C ARG A 212 7.08 -6.90 -2.03
N GLN A 213 7.87 -6.16 -2.78
CA GLN A 213 7.85 -4.71 -2.84
C GLN A 213 8.54 -4.27 -4.14
N PHE A 214 8.31 -3.02 -4.56
CA PHE A 214 9.11 -2.36 -5.59
C PHE A 214 10.13 -1.40 -4.97
N ASP A 215 11.40 -1.70 -5.12
CA ASP A 215 12.52 -0.82 -4.80
C ASP A 215 13.56 -0.81 -5.91
N GLY A 216 14.65 -0.07 -5.72
CA GLY A 216 15.68 0.11 -6.75
C GLY A 216 16.43 -1.17 -7.15
N THR A 217 16.26 -2.27 -6.43
CA THR A 217 16.85 -3.58 -6.76
C THR A 217 15.89 -4.45 -7.58
N THR A 218 14.58 -4.30 -7.37
CA THR A 218 13.53 -5.16 -7.93
C THR A 218 13.61 -5.36 -9.44
N PRO A 219 13.83 -4.33 -10.29
CA PRO A 219 13.90 -4.53 -11.73
C PRO A 219 15.00 -5.51 -12.14
N SER A 220 16.18 -5.42 -11.52
CA SER A 220 17.31 -6.30 -11.82
C SER A 220 17.09 -7.74 -11.35
N GLU A 221 16.45 -7.91 -10.19
CA GLU A 221 16.10 -9.22 -9.65
C GLU A 221 15.01 -9.90 -10.50
N LEU A 222 14.04 -9.11 -10.98
CA LEU A 222 12.98 -9.59 -11.85
C LEU A 222 13.50 -10.00 -13.22
N ASP A 223 14.36 -9.21 -13.87
CA ASP A 223 15.01 -9.60 -15.15
C ASP A 223 15.72 -10.95 -14.99
N TYR A 224 16.51 -11.09 -13.91
CA TYR A 224 17.23 -12.32 -13.64
C TYR A 224 16.29 -13.52 -13.42
N ALA A 225 15.21 -13.34 -12.65
CA ALA A 225 14.19 -14.36 -12.42
C ALA A 225 13.50 -14.79 -13.73
N LEU A 226 13.06 -13.83 -14.55
CA LEU A 226 12.40 -14.07 -15.84
C LEU A 226 13.30 -14.87 -16.79
N ARG A 227 14.57 -14.44 -16.94
CA ARG A 227 15.54 -15.12 -17.80
C ARG A 227 15.84 -16.53 -17.31
N THR A 228 16.01 -16.70 -16.00
CA THR A 228 16.30 -18.00 -15.39
C THR A 228 15.11 -18.95 -15.57
N LEU A 229 13.89 -18.53 -15.26
CA LEU A 229 12.70 -19.37 -15.39
C LEU A 229 12.40 -19.73 -16.85
N THR A 230 12.55 -18.77 -17.76
CA THR A 230 12.37 -19.02 -19.19
C THR A 230 13.40 -20.02 -19.72
N ALA A 231 14.68 -19.86 -19.35
CA ALA A 231 15.73 -20.80 -19.72
C ALA A 231 15.51 -22.21 -19.16
N ASN A 232 14.85 -22.32 -17.99
CA ASN A 232 14.49 -23.60 -17.37
C ASN A 232 13.14 -24.17 -17.86
N GLY A 233 12.53 -23.59 -18.89
CA GLY A 233 11.37 -24.16 -19.56
C GLY A 233 10.02 -23.76 -18.98
N ALA A 234 9.91 -22.61 -18.31
CA ALA A 234 8.62 -22.06 -17.92
C ALA A 234 7.70 -21.87 -19.16
N ALA A 235 6.52 -22.50 -19.12
CA ALA A 235 5.48 -22.42 -20.14
C ALA A 235 4.44 -21.33 -19.84
N SER A 236 4.38 -20.86 -18.60
CA SER A 236 3.56 -19.73 -18.13
C SER A 236 4.17 -19.14 -16.86
N LEU A 237 3.69 -17.96 -16.46
CA LEU A 237 4.19 -17.21 -15.30
C LEU A 237 3.08 -16.94 -14.28
N VAL A 238 3.44 -16.98 -13.00
CA VAL A 238 2.62 -16.48 -11.90
C VAL A 238 3.42 -15.41 -11.17
N PHE A 239 2.90 -14.18 -11.16
CA PHE A 239 3.38 -13.09 -10.33
C PHE A 239 2.57 -13.05 -9.04
N ASP A 240 3.16 -13.46 -7.92
CA ASP A 240 2.56 -13.36 -6.59
C ASP A 240 2.87 -11.99 -5.99
N LEU A 241 1.82 -11.18 -5.87
CA LEU A 241 1.81 -9.80 -5.36
C LEU A 241 1.05 -9.71 -4.04
N ARG A 242 0.71 -10.85 -3.40
CA ARG A 242 0.07 -10.85 -2.09
C ARG A 242 0.97 -10.14 -1.08
N ASP A 243 0.34 -9.29 -0.27
CA ASP A 243 1.01 -8.50 0.77
C ASP A 243 2.04 -7.49 0.24
N ASN A 244 2.07 -7.24 -1.07
CA ASN A 244 2.87 -6.19 -1.67
C ASN A 244 2.13 -4.84 -1.60
N GLY A 245 2.52 -4.00 -0.65
CA GLY A 245 1.95 -2.65 -0.46
C GLY A 245 2.33 -1.62 -1.53
N GLY A 246 3.08 -2.03 -2.56
CA GLY A 246 3.59 -1.18 -3.63
C GLY A 246 5.09 -0.91 -3.45
N GLY A 247 5.47 0.36 -3.51
CA GLY A 247 6.88 0.76 -3.46
C GLY A 247 7.14 1.97 -4.33
N ILE A 248 8.36 2.05 -4.86
CA ILE A 248 8.76 3.12 -5.78
C ILE A 248 8.05 2.89 -7.12
N LEU A 249 7.25 3.87 -7.54
CA LEU A 249 6.45 3.78 -8.75
C LEU A 249 7.30 3.60 -10.01
N GLU A 250 8.44 4.30 -10.08
CA GLU A 250 9.39 4.18 -11.19
C GLU A 250 9.94 2.75 -11.32
N ASP A 251 10.32 2.12 -10.21
CA ASP A 251 10.81 0.74 -10.22
C ASP A 251 9.71 -0.26 -10.64
N ALA A 252 8.46 -0.01 -10.27
CA ALA A 252 7.34 -0.81 -10.76
C ALA A 252 7.10 -0.63 -12.26
N VAL A 253 7.22 0.59 -12.79
CA VAL A 253 7.15 0.85 -14.24
C VAL A 253 8.29 0.13 -14.97
N ASN A 254 9.51 0.18 -14.43
CA ASN A 254 10.66 -0.55 -14.98
C ASN A 254 10.42 -2.07 -14.97
N CYS A 255 9.81 -2.61 -13.90
CA CYS A 255 9.43 -4.02 -13.85
C CYS A 255 8.35 -4.38 -14.88
N ILE A 256 7.41 -3.47 -15.17
CA ILE A 256 6.39 -3.66 -16.20
C ILE A 256 7.03 -3.66 -17.60
N ASP A 257 7.97 -2.76 -17.86
CA ASP A 257 8.69 -2.65 -19.14
C ASP A 257 9.47 -3.93 -19.50
N LEU A 258 9.94 -4.67 -18.49
CA LEU A 258 10.55 -6.00 -18.67
C LEU A 258 9.57 -7.10 -19.14
N ILE A 259 8.27 -6.81 -19.27
CA ILE A 259 7.22 -7.83 -19.50
C ILE A 259 6.21 -7.36 -20.55
N ALA A 260 5.76 -6.12 -20.47
CA ALA A 260 4.64 -5.59 -21.23
C ALA A 260 5.00 -5.30 -22.69
N PRO A 261 4.06 -5.44 -23.63
CA PRO A 261 4.21 -4.92 -24.99
C PRO A 261 4.27 -3.38 -25.02
N GLU A 262 4.49 -2.80 -26.19
CA GLU A 262 4.62 -1.35 -26.36
C GLU A 262 3.33 -0.64 -25.96
N GLY A 263 3.45 0.42 -25.16
CA GLY A 263 2.30 1.26 -24.80
C GLY A 263 2.50 2.10 -23.55
N THR A 264 1.56 3.00 -23.30
CA THR A 264 1.54 3.78 -22.06
C THR A 264 1.14 2.90 -20.88
N VAL A 265 1.92 2.94 -19.80
CA VAL A 265 1.65 2.18 -18.57
C VAL A 265 0.77 2.97 -17.61
N ALA A 266 1.08 4.26 -17.42
CA ALA A 266 0.38 5.09 -16.44
C ALA A 266 0.43 6.60 -16.73
N TYR A 267 -0.55 7.30 -16.16
CA TYR A 267 -0.61 8.76 -16.09
C TYR A 267 -0.70 9.23 -14.63
N ALA A 268 -0.09 10.38 -14.35
CA ALA A 268 -0.41 11.20 -13.18
C ALA A 268 -1.48 12.21 -13.56
N GLU A 269 -2.62 12.20 -12.87
CA GLU A 269 -3.67 13.21 -13.01
C GLU A 269 -3.63 14.18 -11.82
N ASP A 270 -3.35 15.46 -12.08
CA ASP A 270 -3.30 16.50 -11.06
C ASP A 270 -4.70 16.91 -10.57
N LYS A 271 -4.75 17.74 -9.51
CA LYS A 271 -6.03 18.24 -8.95
C LYS A 271 -6.90 19.06 -9.92
N ASN A 272 -6.32 19.52 -11.04
CA ASN A 272 -7.03 20.28 -12.07
C ASN A 272 -7.47 19.37 -13.24
N GLY A 273 -7.20 18.06 -13.16
CA GLY A 273 -7.50 17.08 -14.21
C GLY A 273 -6.46 17.01 -15.33
N ASN A 274 -5.30 17.68 -15.19
CA ASN A 274 -4.24 17.58 -16.19
C ASN A 274 -3.53 16.23 -16.06
N ARG A 275 -3.37 15.52 -17.18
CA ARG A 275 -2.68 14.23 -17.24
C ARG A 275 -1.27 14.39 -17.80
N THR A 276 -0.31 13.76 -17.12
CA THR A 276 1.08 13.62 -17.59
C THR A 276 1.40 12.14 -17.67
N VAL A 277 2.00 11.68 -18.77
CA VAL A 277 2.52 10.31 -18.88
C VAL A 277 3.68 10.16 -17.88
N ILE A 278 3.62 9.12 -17.06
CA ILE A 278 4.65 8.84 -16.04
C ILE A 278 5.28 7.45 -16.18
N GLY A 279 4.83 6.67 -17.17
CA GLY A 279 5.42 5.37 -17.49
C GLY A 279 4.93 4.86 -18.84
N SER A 280 5.80 4.17 -19.55
CA SER A 280 5.55 3.50 -20.83
C SER A 280 6.43 2.27 -20.94
N SER A 281 5.97 1.27 -21.70
CA SER A 281 6.80 0.15 -22.14
C SER A 281 7.20 0.34 -23.61
N ASP A 282 8.43 -0.01 -23.95
CA ASP A 282 8.97 0.02 -25.33
C ASP A 282 8.97 -1.36 -26.02
N ALA A 283 8.57 -2.41 -25.29
CA ALA A 283 8.52 -3.80 -25.72
C ALA A 283 9.86 -4.50 -25.99
N GLU A 284 11.03 -3.90 -25.71
CA GLU A 284 12.33 -4.53 -26.00
C GLU A 284 12.50 -5.87 -25.27
N SER A 285 11.89 -5.99 -24.08
CA SER A 285 11.93 -7.18 -23.22
C SER A 285 10.58 -7.89 -23.10
N ALA A 286 9.62 -7.61 -23.99
CA ALA A 286 8.25 -8.12 -23.85
C ALA A 286 8.19 -9.65 -23.74
N VAL A 287 7.42 -10.14 -22.77
CA VAL A 287 7.26 -11.57 -22.50
C VAL A 287 5.91 -12.05 -23.07
N SER A 288 5.96 -13.04 -23.96
CA SER A 288 4.78 -13.61 -24.61
C SER A 288 4.16 -14.81 -23.87
N LEU A 289 4.73 -15.22 -22.73
CA LEU A 289 4.21 -16.34 -21.95
C LEU A 289 2.85 -15.99 -21.33
N PRO A 290 1.90 -16.93 -21.29
CA PRO A 290 0.67 -16.74 -20.55
C PRO A 290 0.97 -16.46 -19.07
N MET A 291 0.25 -15.53 -18.46
CA MET A 291 0.58 -15.05 -17.12
C MET A 291 -0.64 -14.85 -16.23
N VAL A 292 -0.40 -14.96 -14.94
CA VAL A 292 -1.38 -14.77 -13.86
C VAL A 292 -0.76 -13.86 -12.81
N CYS A 293 -1.57 -12.95 -12.26
CA CYS A 293 -1.22 -12.18 -11.07
C CYS A 293 -2.03 -12.71 -9.90
N LEU A 294 -1.36 -13.18 -8.84
CA LEU A 294 -1.97 -13.59 -7.59
C LEU A 294 -1.94 -12.40 -6.62
N VAL A 295 -3.12 -11.96 -6.17
CA VAL A 295 -3.30 -10.72 -5.40
C VAL A 295 -4.18 -10.94 -4.17
N ASN A 296 -4.09 -10.07 -3.17
CA ASN A 296 -4.98 -10.04 -2.01
C ASN A 296 -5.34 -8.61 -1.59
N GLY A 297 -6.11 -8.48 -0.50
CA GLY A 297 -6.51 -7.17 0.05
C GLY A 297 -5.36 -6.28 0.51
N ASN A 298 -4.15 -6.82 0.66
CA ASN A 298 -2.95 -6.06 1.01
C ASN A 298 -2.13 -5.64 -0.22
N THR A 299 -2.43 -6.17 -1.41
CA THR A 299 -1.85 -5.69 -2.67
C THR A 299 -2.30 -4.24 -2.91
N ALA A 300 -1.36 -3.30 -3.00
CA ALA A 300 -1.69 -1.87 -3.07
C ALA A 300 -0.79 -1.06 -4.02
N SER A 301 -1.30 0.06 -4.51
CA SER A 301 -0.53 1.11 -5.18
C SER A 301 0.26 0.61 -6.39
N ALA A 302 1.59 0.71 -6.39
CA ALA A 302 2.43 0.28 -7.51
C ALA A 302 2.23 -1.20 -7.89
N ALA A 303 1.89 -2.07 -6.93
CA ALA A 303 1.55 -3.46 -7.18
C ALA A 303 0.21 -3.63 -7.89
N GLU A 304 -0.77 -2.78 -7.57
CA GLU A 304 -2.03 -2.72 -8.31
C GLU A 304 -1.82 -2.20 -9.73
N LEU A 305 -0.95 -1.20 -9.92
CA LEU A 305 -0.59 -0.76 -11.28
C LEU A 305 0.03 -1.91 -12.08
N PHE A 306 1.01 -2.62 -11.51
CA PHE A 306 1.63 -3.78 -12.14
C PHE A 306 0.59 -4.82 -12.57
N ALA A 307 -0.30 -5.21 -11.65
CA ALA A 307 -1.38 -6.16 -11.92
C ALA A 307 -2.36 -5.67 -13.00
N ALA A 308 -2.79 -4.40 -12.92
CA ALA A 308 -3.71 -3.79 -13.87
C ALA A 308 -3.11 -3.68 -15.28
N THR A 309 -1.85 -3.30 -15.36
CA THR A 309 -1.13 -3.19 -16.63
C THR A 309 -0.95 -4.54 -17.29
N LEU A 310 -0.51 -5.58 -16.55
CA LEU A 310 -0.39 -6.92 -17.14
C LEU A 310 -1.76 -7.51 -17.53
N ARG A 311 -2.82 -7.24 -16.78
CA ARG A 311 -4.18 -7.66 -17.14
C ARG A 311 -4.62 -7.04 -18.48
N THR A 312 -4.37 -5.75 -18.67
CA THR A 312 -4.83 -5.00 -19.84
C THR A 312 -3.92 -5.17 -21.06
N MET A 313 -2.61 -5.17 -20.88
CA MET A 313 -1.61 -5.21 -21.97
C MET A 313 -1.19 -6.64 -22.34
N ASN A 314 -1.10 -7.55 -21.37
CA ASN A 314 -0.65 -8.94 -21.59
C ASN A 314 -1.79 -9.97 -21.52
N GLY A 315 -3.00 -9.56 -21.15
CA GLY A 315 -4.12 -10.47 -20.94
C GLY A 315 -3.97 -11.35 -19.70
N ALA A 316 -3.22 -10.89 -18.69
CA ALA A 316 -3.02 -11.62 -17.45
C ALA A 316 -4.36 -11.83 -16.72
N ARG A 317 -4.54 -13.00 -16.09
CA ARG A 317 -5.68 -13.22 -15.17
C ARG A 317 -5.31 -12.84 -13.75
N LEU A 318 -6.23 -12.21 -13.04
CA LEU A 318 -6.12 -11.96 -11.60
C LEU A 318 -6.75 -13.10 -10.80
N VAL A 319 -6.00 -13.68 -9.88
CA VAL A 319 -6.42 -14.74 -8.96
C VAL A 319 -6.30 -14.23 -7.52
N GLY A 320 -7.21 -14.61 -6.63
CA GLY A 320 -7.11 -14.32 -5.19
C GLY A 320 -8.32 -13.55 -4.68
N THR A 321 -8.10 -12.37 -4.09
CA THR A 321 -9.17 -11.49 -3.59
C THR A 321 -8.98 -10.05 -4.07
N THR A 322 -10.03 -9.23 -4.00
CA THR A 322 -9.97 -7.80 -4.35
C THR A 322 -8.83 -7.09 -3.62
N THR A 323 -8.13 -6.20 -4.32
CA THR A 323 -6.97 -5.44 -3.80
C THR A 323 -7.36 -4.21 -2.98
N MET A 324 -6.39 -3.53 -2.38
CA MET A 324 -6.59 -2.42 -1.44
C MET A 324 -7.31 -1.20 -2.05
N GLY A 325 -7.01 -0.85 -3.31
CA GLY A 325 -7.54 0.33 -3.98
C GLY A 325 -6.82 1.63 -3.64
N LYS A 326 -5.47 1.64 -3.68
CA LYS A 326 -4.67 2.86 -3.49
C LYS A 326 -4.18 3.40 -4.84
N GLY A 327 -5.06 4.10 -5.57
CA GLY A 327 -4.77 4.68 -6.88
C GLY A 327 -4.31 6.14 -6.81
N THR A 328 -3.45 6.47 -5.84
CA THR A 328 -2.92 7.82 -5.64
C THR A 328 -1.39 7.82 -5.63
N ILE A 329 -0.81 8.92 -6.09
CA ILE A 329 0.63 9.15 -6.16
C ILE A 329 1.00 10.07 -5.00
N GLN A 330 1.96 9.62 -4.22
CA GLN A 330 2.55 10.42 -3.15
C GLN A 330 3.79 11.16 -3.68
N SER A 331 4.07 12.33 -3.11
CA SER A 331 5.31 13.06 -3.39
C SER A 331 6.52 12.23 -2.97
N SER A 332 7.68 12.46 -3.61
CA SER A 332 8.95 12.08 -2.99
C SER A 332 9.03 12.71 -1.59
N PRO A 333 9.59 12.01 -0.60
CA PRO A 333 9.74 12.56 0.74
C PRO A 333 10.42 13.93 0.74
N GLN A 334 9.73 14.93 1.28
CA GLN A 334 10.27 16.28 1.40
C GLN A 334 10.97 16.39 2.75
N ARG A 335 12.30 16.37 2.73
CA ARG A 335 13.14 16.48 3.92
C ARG A 335 13.05 17.88 4.52
N LEU A 336 12.78 17.97 5.81
CA LEU A 336 12.73 19.20 6.60
C LEU A 336 14.10 19.51 7.21
N SER A 337 14.25 20.72 7.76
CA SER A 337 15.53 21.23 8.29
C SER A 337 16.05 20.46 9.51
N ASP A 338 15.18 19.81 10.26
CA ASP A 338 15.50 18.97 11.42
C ASP A 338 15.82 17.52 11.02
N GLY A 339 15.77 17.19 9.73
CA GLY A 339 16.04 15.86 9.19
C GLY A 339 14.81 14.95 9.08
N SER A 340 13.66 15.36 9.61
CA SER A 340 12.37 14.70 9.40
C SER A 340 11.91 14.82 7.94
N ALA A 341 10.82 14.17 7.57
CA ALA A 341 10.26 14.28 6.22
C ALA A 341 8.73 14.21 6.20
N VAL A 342 8.14 14.87 5.20
CA VAL A 342 6.70 14.77 4.90
C VAL A 342 6.48 14.16 3.53
N VAL A 343 5.44 13.34 3.44
CA VAL A 343 4.96 12.73 2.20
C VAL A 343 3.46 13.02 2.10
N ILE A 344 3.01 13.56 0.97
CA ILE A 344 1.61 13.93 0.73
C ILE A 344 1.13 13.39 -0.61
N THR A 345 -0.18 13.23 -0.77
CA THR A 345 -0.81 12.88 -2.05
C THR A 345 -0.74 14.07 -3.00
N VAL A 346 -0.20 13.87 -4.21
CA VAL A 346 0.00 14.93 -5.20
C VAL A 346 -0.75 14.71 -6.51
N ALA A 347 -1.13 13.48 -6.82
CA ALA A 347 -1.86 13.14 -8.04
C ALA A 347 -2.66 11.84 -7.89
N LYS A 348 -3.61 11.61 -8.79
CA LYS A 348 -4.21 10.28 -9.00
C LYS A 348 -3.34 9.47 -9.95
N LEU A 349 -3.24 8.18 -9.68
CA LEU A 349 -2.60 7.19 -10.55
C LEU A 349 -3.67 6.62 -11.48
N VAL A 350 -3.51 6.86 -12.78
CA VAL A 350 -4.43 6.40 -13.82
C VAL A 350 -3.69 5.41 -14.70
N CYS A 351 -4.29 4.24 -14.96
CA CYS A 351 -3.72 3.21 -15.82
C CYS A 351 -3.63 3.68 -17.29
N GLY A 352 -2.80 3.02 -18.09
CA GLY A 352 -2.60 3.31 -19.51
C GLY A 352 -3.88 3.32 -20.36
N ASP A 353 -4.87 2.49 -19.99
CA ASP A 353 -6.19 2.40 -20.61
C ASP A 353 -7.18 3.49 -20.13
N GLY A 354 -6.76 4.34 -19.18
CA GLY A 354 -7.57 5.40 -18.59
C GLY A 354 -8.38 4.97 -17.36
N SER A 355 -8.32 3.71 -16.93
CA SER A 355 -8.98 3.22 -15.71
C SER A 355 -8.26 3.67 -14.43
N CYS A 356 -8.94 3.59 -13.29
CA CYS A 356 -8.37 3.89 -11.98
C CYS A 356 -8.99 2.96 -10.92
N PHE A 357 -8.16 2.42 -10.04
CA PHE A 357 -8.56 1.51 -8.96
C PHE A 357 -8.67 2.21 -7.59
N ASP A 358 -8.53 3.53 -7.51
CA ASP A 358 -8.58 4.26 -6.24
C ASP A 358 -9.94 4.11 -5.54
N GLY A 359 -9.91 3.67 -4.30
CA GLY A 359 -11.10 3.45 -3.46
C GLY A 359 -11.86 2.15 -3.73
N THR A 360 -11.59 1.44 -4.83
CA THR A 360 -12.29 0.20 -5.19
C THR A 360 -11.40 -1.05 -5.22
N GLY A 361 -10.12 -0.87 -5.53
CA GLY A 361 -9.22 -1.97 -5.85
C GLY A 361 -9.52 -2.60 -7.21
N LEU A 362 -8.74 -3.63 -7.52
CA LEU A 362 -8.89 -4.50 -8.68
C LEU A 362 -9.69 -5.72 -8.27
N THR A 363 -10.77 -5.99 -9.01
CA THR A 363 -11.49 -7.26 -8.90
C THR A 363 -10.73 -8.37 -9.58
N VAL A 364 -10.88 -9.59 -9.07
CA VAL A 364 -10.20 -10.79 -9.57
C VAL A 364 -11.05 -11.54 -10.60
N ASP A 365 -10.41 -12.18 -11.56
CA ASP A 365 -11.07 -13.06 -12.55
C ASP A 365 -11.35 -14.46 -11.98
N VAL A 366 -10.62 -14.83 -10.93
CA VAL A 366 -10.72 -16.11 -10.23
C VAL A 366 -10.59 -15.87 -8.74
N GLU A 367 -11.70 -15.98 -8.03
CA GLU A 367 -11.70 -15.83 -6.59
C GLU A 367 -11.05 -17.03 -5.89
N ARG A 368 -10.22 -16.75 -4.88
CA ARG A 368 -9.69 -17.73 -3.93
C ARG A 368 -9.34 -17.05 -2.61
N ALA A 369 -10.34 -16.90 -1.74
CA ALA A 369 -10.14 -16.59 -0.33
C ALA A 369 -9.73 -17.85 0.44
N LEU A 370 -8.93 -17.71 1.51
CA LEU A 370 -8.60 -18.82 2.42
C LEU A 370 -9.80 -19.15 3.31
N SER A 371 -10.00 -20.44 3.60
CA SER A 371 -10.92 -20.85 4.67
C SER A 371 -10.34 -20.45 6.05
N ALA A 372 -11.15 -20.49 7.10
CA ALA A 372 -10.67 -20.19 8.46
C ALA A 372 -9.54 -21.13 8.92
N GLU A 373 -9.62 -22.41 8.53
CA GLU A 373 -8.58 -23.41 8.78
C GLU A 373 -7.31 -23.12 7.97
N GLU A 374 -7.46 -22.74 6.70
CA GLU A 374 -6.30 -22.42 5.86
C GLU A 374 -5.62 -21.12 6.31
N ALA A 375 -6.39 -20.11 6.69
CA ALA A 375 -5.86 -18.86 7.23
C ALA A 375 -5.09 -19.08 8.54
N THR A 376 -5.55 -20.02 9.37
CA THR A 376 -4.86 -20.45 10.59
C THR A 376 -3.47 -21.02 10.29
N ASN A 377 -3.36 -21.83 9.24
CA ASN A 377 -2.13 -22.51 8.86
C ASN A 377 -1.30 -21.71 7.83
N PHE A 378 -1.58 -20.42 7.63
CA PHE A 378 -1.01 -19.64 6.54
C PHE A 378 0.52 -19.67 6.51
N TYR A 379 1.16 -19.54 7.67
CA TYR A 379 2.61 -19.56 7.79
C TYR A 379 3.22 -20.97 7.73
N ASP A 380 2.42 -22.03 7.60
CA ASP A 380 2.87 -23.41 7.36
C ASP A 380 3.00 -23.72 5.86
N TYR A 381 2.40 -22.90 5.00
CA TYR A 381 2.41 -23.17 3.57
C TYR A 381 3.74 -22.83 2.90
N THR A 382 4.18 -23.76 2.06
CA THR A 382 5.17 -23.52 1.01
C THR A 382 4.46 -23.14 -0.29
N PRO A 383 5.14 -22.57 -1.29
CA PRO A 383 4.54 -22.32 -2.61
C PRO A 383 3.93 -23.58 -3.28
N GLN A 384 4.42 -24.77 -2.95
CA GLN A 384 3.88 -26.05 -3.41
C GLN A 384 2.57 -26.45 -2.73
N THR A 385 2.33 -25.99 -1.51
CA THR A 385 1.18 -26.39 -0.68
C THR A 385 0.18 -25.27 -0.46
N ASP A 386 0.56 -24.03 -0.74
CA ASP A 386 -0.28 -22.85 -0.58
C ASP A 386 -1.50 -22.95 -1.51
N PRO A 387 -2.73 -22.99 -0.98
CA PRO A 387 -3.93 -23.18 -1.79
C PRO A 387 -4.19 -22.05 -2.81
N GLN A 388 -3.77 -20.81 -2.51
CA GLN A 388 -3.90 -19.68 -3.43
C GLN A 388 -2.85 -19.76 -4.53
N VAL A 389 -1.61 -20.13 -4.20
CA VAL A 389 -0.56 -20.37 -5.21
C VAL A 389 -0.96 -21.51 -6.13
N GLN A 390 -1.44 -22.63 -5.59
CA GLN A 390 -1.91 -23.77 -6.38
C GLN A 390 -3.07 -23.38 -7.31
N ARG A 391 -3.97 -22.50 -6.86
CA ARG A 391 -5.04 -21.97 -7.72
C ARG A 391 -4.50 -21.11 -8.85
N ALA A 392 -3.50 -20.27 -8.59
CA ALA A 392 -2.85 -19.43 -9.58
C ALA A 392 -2.05 -20.25 -10.60
N VAL A 393 -1.26 -21.22 -10.14
CA VAL A 393 -0.54 -22.19 -10.99
C VAL A 393 -1.50 -22.94 -11.90
N SER A 394 -2.61 -23.45 -11.34
CA SER A 394 -3.65 -24.13 -12.13
C SER A 394 -4.26 -23.21 -13.20
N ALA A 395 -4.48 -21.92 -12.88
CA ALA A 395 -4.99 -20.95 -13.84
C ALA A 395 -3.96 -20.65 -14.95
N ALA A 396 -2.68 -20.57 -14.60
CA ALA A 396 -1.59 -20.36 -15.56
C ALA A 396 -1.43 -21.56 -16.51
N GLN A 397 -1.52 -22.78 -15.98
CA GLN A 397 -1.51 -24.03 -16.76
C GLN A 397 -2.67 -24.14 -17.76
N GLN A 398 -3.86 -23.69 -17.36
CA GLN A 398 -5.03 -23.62 -18.25
C GLN A 398 -4.79 -22.66 -19.42
N LEU A 399 -4.12 -21.53 -19.17
CA LEU A 399 -3.79 -20.55 -20.21
C LEU A 399 -2.71 -21.06 -21.17
N SER A 400 -1.73 -21.84 -20.70
CA SER A 400 -0.69 -22.45 -21.53
C SER A 400 -1.12 -23.74 -22.25
N GLY A 401 -2.36 -24.21 -22.03
CA GLY A 401 -2.84 -25.46 -22.62
C GLY A 401 -2.21 -26.73 -22.02
N THR A 402 -1.50 -26.60 -20.90
CA THR A 402 -0.80 -27.70 -20.21
C THR A 402 -1.56 -28.08 -18.95
N THR A 403 -2.75 -28.66 -19.09
CA THR A 403 -3.50 -29.17 -17.92
C THR A 403 -3.02 -30.58 -17.57
N THR A 404 -2.36 -30.77 -16.43
CA THR A 404 -2.23 -32.09 -15.80
C THR A 404 -3.55 -32.44 -15.11
N LEU A 405 -4.26 -33.42 -15.67
CA LEU A 405 -5.48 -34.02 -15.11
C LEU A 405 -5.18 -34.70 -13.76
N ALA A 406 -5.12 -33.93 -12.68
CA ALA A 406 -5.05 -34.49 -11.32
C ALA A 406 -6.04 -33.83 -10.33
N GLY A 407 -6.58 -32.63 -10.61
CA GLY A 407 -7.45 -31.89 -9.68
C GLY A 407 -8.91 -31.67 -10.12
N ALA A 408 -9.30 -32.08 -11.33
CA ALA A 408 -10.60 -31.71 -11.92
C ALA A 408 -11.83 -32.34 -11.22
N SER A 409 -11.63 -33.31 -10.32
CA SER A 409 -12.73 -34.04 -9.67
C SER A 409 -13.37 -33.33 -8.48
N SER A 410 -12.70 -32.38 -7.82
CA SER A 410 -13.27 -31.72 -6.62
C SER A 410 -13.94 -30.37 -6.90
N ALA A 411 -13.46 -29.63 -7.92
CA ALA A 411 -14.01 -28.33 -8.27
C ALA A 411 -15.40 -28.41 -8.95
N ALA A 412 -15.65 -29.46 -9.74
CA ALA A 412 -16.95 -29.64 -10.41
C ALA A 412 -18.08 -30.02 -9.44
N ALA A 413 -17.75 -30.63 -8.29
CA ALA A 413 -18.75 -31.01 -7.29
C ALA A 413 -19.22 -29.81 -6.46
N ALA A 414 -18.34 -28.85 -6.17
CA ALA A 414 -18.67 -27.66 -5.38
C ALA A 414 -19.63 -26.70 -6.11
N ASP A 415 -19.48 -26.57 -7.43
CA ASP A 415 -20.31 -25.66 -8.25
C ASP A 415 -21.77 -26.16 -8.39
N SER A 416 -21.96 -27.49 -8.39
CA SER A 416 -23.29 -28.10 -8.43
C SER A 416 -24.10 -27.96 -7.14
N ALA A 417 -23.44 -27.83 -5.99
CA ALA A 417 -24.09 -27.75 -4.69
C ALA A 417 -24.57 -26.33 -4.35
N ALA A 418 -23.89 -25.30 -4.86
CA ALA A 418 -24.28 -23.90 -4.66
C ALA A 418 -25.51 -23.51 -5.50
N SER A 419 -25.68 -24.10 -6.68
CA SER A 419 -26.81 -23.78 -7.56
C SER A 419 -28.14 -24.39 -7.11
N SER A 420 -28.15 -25.45 -6.30
CA SER A 420 -29.41 -26.11 -5.88
C SER A 420 -30.05 -25.51 -4.63
N ALA A 421 -29.34 -24.67 -3.88
CA ALA A 421 -29.84 -24.10 -2.62
C ALA A 421 -30.59 -22.76 -2.79
N ALA A 422 -30.59 -22.17 -3.99
CA ALA A 422 -31.16 -20.84 -4.25
C ALA A 422 -32.51 -20.86 -5.00
N ALA A 423 -33.11 -22.03 -5.21
CA ALA A 423 -34.31 -22.18 -6.03
C ALA A 423 -35.37 -23.06 -5.37
N GLU A 424 -35.78 -22.74 -4.16
CA GLU A 424 -37.06 -23.19 -3.60
C GLU A 424 -37.49 -22.20 -2.50
N ASP A 425 -38.35 -21.24 -2.86
CA ASP A 425 -39.63 -21.00 -2.17
C ASP A 425 -40.24 -19.65 -2.63
N THR A 426 -41.30 -19.71 -3.43
CA THR A 426 -42.21 -18.57 -3.64
C THR A 426 -43.67 -19.02 -3.75
N ALA A 427 -44.43 -18.66 -2.70
CA ALA A 427 -45.82 -18.14 -2.68
C ALA A 427 -47.02 -19.14 -2.71
N PRO A 428 -48.28 -18.73 -2.37
CA PRO A 428 -48.80 -17.48 -1.74
C PRO A 428 -49.85 -17.68 -0.60
N ALA A 429 -50.37 -16.53 -0.12
CA ALA A 429 -51.25 -16.22 1.01
C ALA A 429 -52.67 -16.85 1.09
N GLU A 430 -53.23 -16.89 2.32
CA GLU A 430 -54.68 -16.72 2.58
C GLU A 430 -54.98 -16.18 4.01
N THR A 431 -56.14 -15.54 4.12
CA THR A 431 -56.69 -14.62 5.14
C THR A 431 -57.29 -15.27 6.40
N ALA A 432 -57.30 -14.55 7.55
CA ALA A 432 -58.42 -14.55 8.52
C ALA A 432 -58.34 -13.40 9.56
N GLU A 433 -59.52 -12.93 9.95
CA GLU A 433 -59.89 -11.74 10.74
C GLU A 433 -59.61 -11.83 12.27
N GLY A 434 -59.63 -10.67 12.94
CA GLY A 434 -59.81 -10.57 14.40
C GLY A 434 -59.38 -9.23 15.02
N GLU A 435 -60.35 -8.35 15.26
CA GLU A 435 -60.25 -6.97 15.80
C GLU A 435 -60.23 -6.94 17.37
N PRO A 436 -60.30 -5.79 18.09
CA PRO A 436 -59.19 -4.99 18.61
C PRO A 436 -59.17 -4.81 20.16
N ALA A 437 -58.17 -4.12 20.72
CA ALA A 437 -58.30 -3.37 21.98
C ALA A 437 -57.28 -2.22 22.10
N GLU A 438 -57.80 -1.08 22.56
CA GLU A 438 -57.18 0.22 22.77
C GLU A 438 -56.16 0.25 23.92
N GLY A 439 -55.26 1.24 23.92
CA GLY A 439 -54.37 1.53 25.06
C GLY A 439 -53.38 2.65 24.82
N GLU A 440 -53.72 3.83 25.32
CA GLU A 440 -53.14 5.16 25.18
C GLU A 440 -51.76 5.40 25.85
N THR A 441 -51.12 6.50 25.43
CA THR A 441 -50.21 7.42 26.17
C THR A 441 -48.67 7.30 26.11
N ALA A 442 -48.10 8.26 25.34
CA ALA A 442 -47.22 9.37 25.75
C ALA A 442 -45.75 9.14 26.19
N ALA A 443 -44.87 9.74 25.36
CA ALA A 443 -43.74 10.63 25.69
C ALA A 443 -42.58 10.13 26.56
N SER A 444 -41.38 10.04 25.96
CA SER A 444 -40.21 10.88 26.33
C SER A 444 -38.94 10.43 25.58
N GLU A 445 -38.35 11.37 24.84
CA GLU A 445 -36.90 11.50 24.61
C GLU A 445 -36.41 12.63 25.55
N PRO A 446 -35.12 12.77 25.92
CA PRO A 446 -33.98 12.54 25.02
C PRO A 446 -32.66 11.98 25.63
N GLU A 447 -31.75 11.69 24.69
CA GLU A 447 -30.28 11.86 24.75
C GLU A 447 -29.47 11.11 25.81
N THR A 448 -28.72 10.12 25.34
CA THR A 448 -27.53 9.58 26.00
C THR A 448 -26.28 9.99 25.23
N ALA A 449 -25.40 10.69 25.92
CA ALA A 449 -24.03 10.96 25.52
C ALA A 449 -23.16 9.69 25.68
N ALA A 450 -22.28 9.46 24.70
CA ALA A 450 -21.09 8.62 24.82
C ALA A 450 -19.90 9.57 24.53
N SER A 451 -18.93 9.80 25.44
CA SER A 451 -17.84 8.87 25.83
C SER A 451 -17.16 8.29 24.58
N ALA A 452 -15.87 8.35 24.30
CA ALA A 452 -14.61 8.85 24.87
C ALA A 452 -13.51 8.09 24.09
N ALA A 453 -12.33 8.67 23.87
CA ALA A 453 -11.06 7.98 23.54
C ALA A 453 -11.03 7.18 22.20
N GLU A 454 -9.92 6.92 21.54
CA GLU A 454 -8.49 6.93 21.89
C GLU A 454 -7.66 7.06 20.61
#